data_AF-A0A920VB19-F1
#
_entry.id   AF-A0A920VB19-F1
#
_cell.length_a   1.000
_cell.length_b   1.000
_cell.length_c   1.000
_cell.angle_alpha   90.00
_cell.angle_beta   90.00
_cell.angle_gamma   90.00
#
_symmetry.space_group_name_H-M   'P 1'
#
loop_
_entity.id
_entity.type
_entity.pdbx_description
1 polymer ?
#
loop_
_entity_poly.entity_id
_entity_poly.type
_entity_poly.pdbx_seq_one_letter_code
_entity_poly.pdbx_strand_id
1 'polypeptide(L)' 'MRHREEYGSPRERMHNKQQLKMDMESAIASMSTLELVEKLNDAGVPCGPINDIGEGFDNPQAEFLRMQLPAPHPDLGRSI' A
#
# COMPACT_ATOMS: atom_id res chain seq x y z
N MET A 1 11.41 -3.91 -21.97
CA MET A 1 10.02 -3.67 -21.50
C MET A 1 9.09 -4.05 -22.66
N ARG A 2 8.23 -5.07 -22.50
CA ARG A 2 7.35 -5.48 -23.61
C ARG A 2 6.20 -4.49 -23.72
N HIS A 3 6.10 -3.76 -24.82
CA HIS A 3 4.97 -2.88 -25.10
C HIS A 3 3.74 -3.75 -25.38
N ARG A 4 2.69 -3.64 -24.56
CA ARG A 4 1.41 -4.31 -24.78
C ARG A 4 0.41 -3.28 -25.31
N GLU A 5 -0.07 -3.47 -26.52
CA GLU A 5 -1.05 -2.56 -27.14
C GLU A 5 -2.34 -2.49 -26.31
N GLU A 6 -2.75 -3.61 -25.69
CA GLU A 6 -3.94 -3.66 -24.82
C GLU A 6 -3.88 -2.77 -23.57
N TYR A 7 -2.72 -2.17 -23.25
CA TYR A 7 -2.51 -1.25 -22.12
C TYR A 7 -2.02 0.15 -22.56
N GLY A 8 -1.98 0.42 -23.87
CA GLY A 8 -1.38 1.62 -24.46
C GLY A 8 -2.03 2.93 -24.02
N SER A 9 -3.35 2.93 -23.82
CA SER A 9 -4.12 4.10 -23.39
C SER A 9 -4.84 3.88 -22.05
N PRO A 10 -5.20 4.95 -21.32
CA PRO A 10 -6.06 4.84 -20.14
C PRO A 10 -7.38 4.11 -20.42
N ARG A 11 -7.97 4.31 -21.60
CA ARG A 11 -9.21 3.66 -22.02
C ARG A 11 -9.04 2.15 -22.14
N GLU A 12 -7.96 1.70 -22.77
CA GLU A 12 -7.67 0.27 -22.93
C GLU A 12 -7.33 -0.38 -21.58
N ARG A 13 -6.58 0.31 -20.70
CA ARG A 13 -6.33 -0.17 -19.33
C ARG A 13 -7.63 -0.34 -18.52
N MET A 14 -8.60 0.56 -18.71
CA MET A 14 -9.91 0.43 -18.06
C MET A 14 -10.74 -0.71 -18.65
N HIS A 15 -10.72 -0.89 -19.97
CA HIS A 15 -11.38 -2.01 -20.64
C HIS A 15 -10.80 -3.36 -20.20
N ASN A 16 -9.47 -3.43 -20.09
CA ASN A 16 -8.72 -4.63 -19.72
C ASN A 16 -8.35 -4.68 -18.22
N LYS A 17 -9.07 -3.94 -17.36
CA LYS A 17 -8.70 -3.74 -15.95
C LYS A 17 -8.43 -5.04 -15.18
N GLN A 18 -9.25 -6.06 -15.41
CA GLN A 18 -9.10 -7.35 -14.74
C GLN A 18 -7.83 -8.07 -15.17
N GLN A 19 -7.57 -8.15 -16.49
CA GLN A 19 -6.36 -8.77 -17.01
C GLN A 19 -5.11 -8.00 -16.58
N LEU A 20 -5.16 -6.66 -16.63
CA LEU A 20 -4.08 -5.80 -16.16
C LEU A 20 -3.74 -6.08 -14.68
N LYS A 21 -4.76 -6.22 -13.82
CA LYS A 21 -4.56 -6.56 -12.41
C LYS A 21 -3.86 -7.90 -12.25
N MET A 22 -4.32 -8.94 -12.96
CA MET A 22 -3.71 -10.28 -12.90
C MET A 22 -2.26 -10.27 -13.38
N ASP A 23 -1.97 -9.55 -14.47
CA ASP A 23 -0.61 -9.41 -15.00
C ASP A 23 0.31 -8.68 -14.02
N MET A 24 -0.18 -7.60 -13.39
CA MET A 24 0.58 -6.87 -12.36
C MET A 24 0.85 -7.74 -11.14
N GLU A 25 -0.17 -8.43 -10.63
CA GLU A 25 -0.03 -9.34 -9.48
C GLU A 25 0.98 -10.44 -9.76
N SER A 26 0.91 -11.07 -10.94
CA SER A 26 1.88 -12.09 -11.34
C SER A 26 3.30 -11.55 -11.48
N ALA A 27 3.47 -10.29 -11.88
CA ALA A 27 4.79 -9.68 -12.05
C ALA A 27 5.47 -9.34 -10.71
N ILE A 28 4.69 -9.07 -9.66
CA ILE A 28 5.20 -8.67 -8.34
C ILE A 28 5.10 -9.78 -7.28
N ALA A 29 4.47 -10.92 -7.60
CA ALA A 29 4.17 -11.99 -6.64
C ALA A 29 5.39 -12.58 -5.92
N SER A 30 6.58 -12.53 -6.54
CA SER A 30 7.82 -13.05 -5.95
C SER A 30 8.62 -11.99 -5.18
N MET A 31 8.10 -10.77 -5.04
CA MET A 31 8.77 -9.65 -4.37
C MET A 31 8.17 -9.45 -2.99
N SER A 32 9.01 -9.07 -2.01
CA SER A 32 8.49 -8.61 -0.72
C SER A 32 7.81 -7.25 -0.85
N THR A 33 6.92 -6.93 0.09
CA THR A 33 6.25 -5.62 0.16
C THR A 33 7.26 -4.47 0.24
N LEU A 34 8.32 -4.62 1.04
CA LEU A 34 9.34 -3.58 1.21
C LEU A 34 10.08 -3.30 -0.10
N GLU A 35 10.57 -4.35 -0.77
CA GLU A 35 11.27 -4.21 -2.06
C GLU A 35 10.37 -3.58 -3.13
N LEU A 36 9.08 -3.94 -3.14
CA LEU A 36 8.12 -3.39 -4.08
C LEU A 36 7.88 -1.90 -3.82
N VAL A 37 7.69 -1.52 -2.56
CA VAL A 37 7.46 -0.12 -2.14
C VAL A 37 8.68 0.74 -2.49
N GLU A 38 9.90 0.28 -2.20
CA GLU A 38 11.13 0.99 -2.55
C GLU A 38 11.24 1.19 -4.08
N LYS A 39 11.11 0.12 -4.86
CA LYS A 39 11.24 0.19 -6.33
C LYS A 39 10.18 1.07 -6.98
N LEU A 40 8.94 1.03 -6.50
CA LEU A 40 7.85 1.84 -7.06
C LEU A 40 8.00 3.31 -6.68
N ASN A 41 8.36 3.61 -5.43
CA ASN A 41 8.62 4.98 -5.00
C ASN A 41 9.83 5.59 -5.73
N ASP A 42 10.91 4.83 -5.94
CA ASP A 42 12.06 5.26 -6.75
C ASP A 42 11.67 5.55 -8.20
N ALA A 43 10.69 4.81 -8.75
CA ALA A 43 10.13 5.05 -10.07
C ALA A 43 9.08 6.19 -10.10
N GLY A 44 8.83 6.86 -8.98
CA GLY A 44 7.87 7.96 -8.85
C GLY A 44 6.41 7.50 -8.76
N VAL A 45 6.16 6.21 -8.51
CA VAL A 45 4.82 5.67 -8.27
C VAL A 45 4.56 5.64 -6.76
N PRO A 46 3.73 6.54 -6.21
CA PRO A 46 3.50 6.60 -4.78
C PRO A 46 2.73 5.36 -4.30
N CYS A 47 3.36 4.55 -3.46
CA CYS A 47 2.72 3.42 -2.79
C CYS A 47 3.30 3.18 -1.39
N GLY A 48 2.58 2.41 -0.59
CA GLY A 48 2.98 2.04 0.75
C GLY A 48 2.48 0.64 1.11
N PRO A 49 3.01 0.05 2.20
CA PRO A 49 2.56 -1.23 2.71
C PRO A 49 1.11 -1.15 3.19
N ILE A 50 0.44 -2.31 3.22
CA ILE A 50 -0.83 -2.47 3.93
C ILE A 50 -0.47 -2.95 5.33
N ASN A 51 -0.61 -2.05 6.30
CA ASN A 51 -0.34 -2.34 7.71
C ASN A 51 -1.52 -3.09 8.34
N ASP A 52 -1.23 -4.02 9.24
CA ASP A 52 -2.22 -4.50 10.19
C ASP A 52 -2.53 -3.45 11.28
N ILE A 53 -3.39 -3.80 12.24
CA ILE A 53 -3.78 -2.87 13.31
C ILE A 53 -2.55 -2.44 14.12
N GLY A 54 -1.71 -3.37 14.56
CA GLY A 54 -0.54 -3.08 15.39
C GLY A 54 0.49 -2.25 14.63
N GLU A 55 0.82 -2.65 13.40
CA GLU A 55 1.71 -1.89 12.51
C GLU A 55 1.16 -0.49 12.18
N GLY A 56 -0.16 -0.32 12.19
CA GLY A 56 -0.83 0.97 12.05
C GLY A 56 -0.57 1.89 13.25
N PHE A 57 -0.64 1.35 14.47
CA PHE A 57 -0.28 2.09 15.69
C PHE A 57 1.22 2.43 15.69
N ASP A 58 2.09 1.46 15.42
CA ASP A 58 3.55 1.64 15.42
C ASP A 58 4.09 2.43 14.21
N ASN A 59 3.20 2.94 13.35
CA ASN A 59 3.60 3.67 12.15
C ASN A 59 4.28 5.02 12.52
N PRO A 60 5.50 5.32 12.03
CA PRO A 60 6.21 6.56 12.35
C PRO A 60 5.45 7.84 11.98
N GLN A 61 4.63 7.80 10.92
CA GLN A 61 3.76 8.93 10.56
C GLN A 61 2.63 9.12 11.58
N ALA A 62 2.04 8.02 12.08
CA ALA A 62 1.00 8.10 13.10
C ALA A 62 1.56 8.67 14.42
N GLU A 63 2.79 8.30 14.79
CA GLU A 63 3.50 8.88 15.93
C GLU A 63 3.82 10.36 15.71
N PHE A 64 4.44 10.71 14.57
CA PHE A 64 4.81 12.09 14.24
C PHE A 64 3.60 13.03 14.25
N LEU A 65 2.46 12.56 13.73
CA LEU A 65 1.19 13.28 13.72
C LEU A 65 0.40 13.18 15.04
N ARG A 66 0.91 12.45 16.04
CA ARG A 66 0.27 12.21 17.35
C ARG A 66 -1.16 11.68 17.22
N MET A 67 -1.34 10.72 16.31
CA MET A 67 -2.65 10.13 16.02
C MET A 67 -3.11 9.13 17.09
N GLN A 68 -2.18 8.62 17.92
CA GLN A 68 -2.51 7.81 19.08
C GLN A 68 -3.05 8.72 20.21
N LEU A 69 -4.33 8.59 20.53
CA LEU A 69 -4.98 9.36 21.57
C LEU A 69 -5.34 8.44 22.74
N PRO A 70 -4.94 8.80 23.99
CA PRO A 70 -5.28 7.99 25.14
C PRO A 70 -6.79 7.97 25.36
N ALA A 71 -7.35 6.78 25.56
CA ALA A 71 -8.76 6.59 25.86
C ALA A 71 -8.92 6.17 27.34
N PRO A 72 -9.22 7.11 28.25
CA PRO A 72 -9.48 6.76 29.65
C PRO A 72 -10.85 6.11 29.80
N HIS A 73 -10.88 4.96 30.49
CA HIS A 73 -12.11 4.26 30.86
C HIS A 73 -12.17 4.08 32.39
N PRO A 74 -13.31 4.39 33.05
CA PRO A 74 -13.42 4.37 34.51
C PRO A 74 -13.07 3.02 35.13
N ASP A 75 -13.47 1.91 34.50
CA ASP A 75 -13.24 0.55 35.04
C ASP A 75 -12.00 -0.16 34.47
N LEU A 76 -11.50 0.28 33.31
CA LEU A 76 -10.45 -0.43 32.56
C LEU A 76 -9.11 0.32 32.55
N GLY A 77 -9.06 1.50 33.16
CA GLY A 77 -7.86 2.35 33.18
C GLY A 77 -7.66 3.10 31.86
N ARG A 78 -6.40 3.39 31.52
CA ARG A 78 -6.05 4.13 30.30
C ARG A 78 -5.43 3.17 29.28
N SER A 79 -6.03 3.06 28.09
CA SER A 79 -5.35 2.51 26.91
C SER A 79 -4.57 3.63 26.20
N ILE A 80 -3.37 3.29 25.73
CA ILE A 80 -2.60 4.10 24.78
C ILE A 80 -2.97 3.69 23.35
#